data_AF-O60656-F1
#
_entry.id   AF-O60656-F1
#
_cell.length_a   1.000
_cell.length_b   1.000
_cell.length_c   1.000
_cell.angle_alpha   90.00
_cell.angle_beta   90.00
_cell.angle_gamma   90.00
#
_symmetry.space_group_name_H-M   'P 1'
#
loop_
_entity.id
_entity.type
_entity.pdbx_description
1 polymer ?
#
loop_
_entity_poly.entity_id
_entity_poly.type
_entity_poly.pdbx_seq_one_letter_code
_entity_poly.pdbx_strand_id
1 'polypeptide(L)'
;MACTGWTSPLPLCVCLLLTCGFAEAGKLLVVPMDGSHWFTMRSVVEKLILRGHEVVVVMPEVSWQLGRSLNCTVKTYSTSYTLEDLDREFKAFAHAQWKAQVRSIYSLLMGSYNDIFDLFFSNCRSLFKDKKLVEYLKESSFDAVFLDPFDNCGLIVAKYFSLPSVVFARGILCHYLEEGAQCPAPLSYVPRILLGFSDAMTFKERVRNHIMHLEEHLLCHRFFKNALEIASEILQTPVTEYDLYSHTSIWLLRTDFVLDYPKPVMPNMIFIGGINCHQGKPLPMEFEAYINASGEHGIVVFSLGSMVSEIPEKKAMAIADALGKIPQTVLWRYTGTRPSNLANNTILVKWLPQNDLLGHPMTRAFITHAGSHGVYESICNGVPMVMMPLFGDQMDNAKRMETKGAGVTLNVLEMTSEDLENALKAVINDKSYKENIMRLSSLHKDRPVEPLDLAVFWVEFVMRHKGAPHLRPAAHDLTWYQYHSLDVIGFLLAVVLTVAFITFKCCAYGYRKCLGKKGRVKKAHKSKTH
;
A
#
# COMPACT_ATOMS: atom_id res chain seq x y z
N MET A 1 -68.42 40.59 11.09
CA MET A 1 -67.78 39.64 10.14
C MET A 1 -66.32 40.02 9.99
N ALA A 2 -65.48 39.04 9.69
CA ALA A 2 -64.02 39.08 9.60
C ALA A 2 -63.26 38.99 10.93
N CYS A 3 -63.26 37.78 11.52
CA CYS A 3 -62.13 37.32 12.33
C CYS A 3 -60.89 37.23 11.43
N THR A 4 -59.97 38.17 11.56
CA THR A 4 -58.63 38.12 10.94
C THR A 4 -57.77 37.17 11.76
N GLY A 5 -57.74 35.89 11.37
CA GLY A 5 -56.83 34.89 11.91
C GLY A 5 -55.40 35.21 11.47
N TRP A 6 -54.58 35.72 12.39
CA TRP A 6 -53.13 35.79 12.23
C TRP A 6 -52.53 34.38 12.33
N THR A 7 -52.47 33.67 11.20
CA THR A 7 -51.57 32.51 11.04
C THR A 7 -50.16 33.04 10.77
N SER A 8 -49.44 33.38 11.84
CA SER A 8 -48.03 33.77 11.78
C SER A 8 -47.17 32.57 11.34
N PRO A 9 -46.39 32.66 10.24
CA PRO A 9 -45.55 31.57 9.75
C PRO A 9 -44.24 31.39 10.54
N LEU A 10 -44.00 32.19 11.58
CA LEU A 10 -42.75 32.14 12.36
C LEU A 10 -42.44 30.77 12.98
N PRO A 11 -43.41 30.03 13.57
CA PRO A 11 -43.11 28.73 14.19
C PRO A 11 -42.62 27.70 13.17
N LEU A 12 -43.16 27.75 11.94
CA LEU A 12 -42.80 26.84 10.86
C LEU A 12 -41.37 27.08 10.37
N CYS A 13 -40.93 28.34 10.26
CA CYS A 13 -39.55 28.67 9.90
C CYS A 13 -38.55 28.24 10.98
N VAL A 14 -38.86 28.40 12.27
CA VAL A 14 -37.99 27.96 13.37
C VAL A 14 -37.89 26.43 13.44
N CYS A 15 -39.01 25.72 13.24
CA CYS A 15 -38.98 24.27 13.14
C CYS A 15 -38.17 23.80 11.93
N LEU A 16 -38.32 24.43 10.76
CA LEU A 16 -37.54 24.09 9.57
C LEU A 16 -36.03 24.30 9.77
N LEU A 17 -35.63 25.41 10.41
CA LEU A 17 -34.23 25.68 10.74
C LEU A 17 -33.66 24.71 11.78
N LEU A 18 -34.47 24.21 12.72
CA LEU A 18 -34.04 23.18 13.67
C LEU A 18 -34.07 21.76 13.09
N THR A 19 -34.88 21.50 12.06
CA THR A 19 -34.94 20.21 11.34
C THR A 19 -33.96 20.10 10.18
N CYS A 20 -33.40 21.22 9.71
CA CYS A 20 -32.15 21.19 8.95
C CYS A 20 -31.07 20.71 9.91
N GLY A 21 -30.98 19.39 10.09
CA GLY A 21 -29.90 18.78 10.85
C GLY A 21 -28.60 19.43 10.43
N PHE A 22 -27.82 19.89 11.40
CA PHE A 22 -26.53 20.52 11.14
C PHE A 22 -25.74 19.58 10.22
N ALA A 23 -25.66 19.92 8.93
CA ALA A 23 -24.82 19.20 8.00
C ALA A 23 -23.38 19.55 8.39
N GLU A 24 -22.74 18.64 9.13
CA GLU A 24 -21.38 18.82 9.59
C GLU A 24 -20.42 18.63 8.41
N ALA A 25 -20.13 19.71 7.71
CA ALA A 25 -19.18 19.74 6.60
C ALA A 25 -17.79 20.14 7.11
N GLY A 26 -16.86 19.19 7.14
CA GLY A 26 -15.43 19.46 7.33
C GLY A 26 -14.74 19.99 6.07
N LYS A 27 -13.58 20.63 6.28
CA LYS A 27 -12.68 21.16 5.25
C LYS A 27 -11.42 20.32 5.15
N LEU A 28 -11.23 19.64 4.01
CA LEU A 28 -10.18 18.64 3.81
C LEU A 28 -9.10 19.14 2.86
N LEU A 29 -7.84 19.03 3.28
CA LEU A 29 -6.69 19.18 2.40
C LEU A 29 -6.33 17.83 1.79
N VAL A 30 -6.23 17.76 0.47
CA VAL A 30 -5.85 16.55 -0.26
C VAL A 30 -4.48 16.72 -0.88
N VAL A 31 -3.54 15.83 -0.56
CA VAL A 31 -2.19 15.77 -1.13
C VAL A 31 -2.04 14.42 -1.85
N PRO A 32 -2.30 14.36 -3.17
CA PRO A 32 -2.34 13.11 -3.92
C PRO A 32 -0.95 12.71 -4.43
N MET A 33 -0.81 11.43 -4.76
CA MET A 33 0.25 10.94 -5.64
C MET A 33 -0.32 10.77 -7.06
N ASP A 34 0.43 11.24 -8.07
CA ASP A 34 0.05 11.15 -9.48
C ASP A 34 0.06 9.69 -10.00
N GLY A 35 -0.45 9.49 -11.22
CA GLY A 35 -0.50 8.19 -11.88
C GLY A 35 -1.62 7.31 -11.33
N SER A 36 -1.35 6.01 -11.21
CA SER A 36 -2.36 5.02 -10.82
C SER A 36 -2.86 5.18 -9.39
N HIS A 37 -2.09 5.83 -8.51
CA HIS A 37 -2.47 6.08 -7.12
C HIS A 37 -3.72 6.97 -7.04
N TRP A 38 -3.77 7.98 -7.91
CA TRP A 38 -4.86 8.95 -7.97
C TRP A 38 -6.22 8.35 -8.32
N PHE A 39 -6.30 7.31 -9.16
CA PHE A 39 -7.59 6.81 -9.66
C PHE A 39 -8.58 6.42 -8.56
N THR A 40 -8.14 5.69 -7.55
CA THR A 40 -8.99 5.29 -6.42
C THR A 40 -9.10 6.37 -5.35
N MET A 41 -8.05 7.19 -5.18
CA MET A 41 -8.09 8.30 -4.23
C MET A 41 -9.12 9.35 -4.66
N ARG A 42 -9.19 9.62 -5.97
CA ARG A 42 -10.20 10.48 -6.61
C ARG A 42 -11.62 10.06 -6.27
N SER A 43 -11.94 8.78 -6.28
CA SER A 43 -13.29 8.31 -5.96
C SER A 43 -13.70 8.66 -4.53
N VAL A 44 -12.76 8.60 -3.57
CA VAL A 44 -12.97 9.04 -2.18
C VAL A 44 -13.22 10.55 -2.14
N VAL A 45 -12.38 11.33 -2.85
CA VAL A 45 -12.51 12.79 -2.95
C VAL A 45 -13.85 13.20 -3.55
N GLU A 46 -14.26 12.61 -4.67
CA GLU A 46 -15.55 12.88 -5.32
C GLU A 46 -16.72 12.57 -4.39
N LYS A 47 -16.66 11.45 -3.66
CA LYS A 47 -17.70 11.07 -2.70
C LYS A 47 -17.76 12.04 -1.50
N LEU A 48 -16.62 12.54 -1.01
CA LEU A 48 -16.57 13.56 0.05
C LEU A 48 -17.16 14.91 -0.40
N ILE A 49 -16.83 15.35 -1.63
CA ILE A 49 -17.44 16.55 -2.23
C ILE A 49 -18.96 16.40 -2.33
N LEU A 50 -19.44 15.24 -2.80
CA LEU A 50 -20.88 14.94 -2.89
C LEU A 50 -21.57 14.93 -1.51
N ARG A 51 -20.85 14.66 -0.43
CA ARG A 51 -21.35 14.71 0.96
C ARG A 51 -21.30 16.11 1.57
N GLY A 52 -20.87 17.13 0.80
CA GLY A 52 -20.91 18.54 1.19
C GLY A 52 -19.62 19.06 1.82
N HIS A 53 -18.54 18.27 1.85
CA HIS A 53 -17.25 18.72 2.37
C HIS A 53 -16.58 19.72 1.43
N GLU A 54 -15.96 20.75 2.01
CA GLU A 54 -15.07 21.63 1.26
C GLU A 54 -13.73 20.90 1.07
N VAL A 55 -13.36 20.63 -0.19
CA VAL A 55 -12.11 19.94 -0.51
C VAL A 55 -11.18 20.86 -1.29
N VAL A 56 -9.93 20.94 -0.84
CA VAL A 56 -8.84 21.59 -1.57
C VAL A 56 -7.82 20.53 -1.94
N VAL A 57 -7.61 20.33 -3.24
CA VAL A 57 -6.56 19.44 -3.76
C VAL A 57 -5.34 20.30 -4.08
N VAL A 58 -4.20 20.01 -3.47
CA VAL A 58 -2.91 20.63 -3.80
C VAL A 58 -2.05 19.62 -4.58
N MET A 59 -1.59 20.00 -5.77
CA MET A 59 -0.94 19.08 -6.69
C MET A 59 0.09 19.76 -7.59
N PRO A 60 1.08 19.04 -8.14
CA PRO A 60 2.03 19.62 -9.08
C PRO A 60 1.34 20.01 -10.40
N GLU A 61 1.85 21.06 -11.07
CA GLU A 61 1.41 21.43 -12.42
C GLU A 61 1.72 20.33 -13.46
N VAL A 62 2.90 19.71 -13.35
CA VAL A 62 3.28 18.57 -14.17
C VAL A 62 2.62 17.31 -13.62
N SER A 63 1.73 16.70 -14.42
CA SER A 63 1.05 15.47 -14.05
C SER A 63 0.64 14.63 -15.25
N TRP A 64 0.59 13.31 -15.07
CA TRP A 64 0.03 12.34 -15.99
C TRP A 64 -1.50 12.23 -15.89
N GLN A 65 -2.06 12.28 -14.66
CA GLN A 65 -3.47 11.95 -14.42
C GLN A 65 -4.22 12.95 -13.53
N LEU A 66 -3.52 13.87 -12.84
CA LEU A 66 -4.14 14.81 -11.90
C LEU A 66 -4.97 15.92 -12.59
N GLY A 67 -4.63 16.30 -13.83
CA GLY A 67 -5.26 17.44 -14.54
C GLY A 67 -6.74 17.29 -14.96
N ARG A 68 -7.42 16.19 -14.64
CA ARG A 68 -8.86 16.04 -14.96
C ARG A 68 -9.70 16.92 -14.03
N SER A 69 -10.75 17.55 -14.56
CA SER A 69 -11.64 18.42 -13.79
C SER A 69 -12.24 17.70 -12.57
N LEU A 70 -12.25 18.41 -11.45
CA LEU A 70 -12.90 18.08 -10.19
C LEU A 70 -13.79 19.25 -9.80
N ASN A 71 -14.94 18.97 -9.19
CA ASN A 71 -15.83 20.01 -8.66
C ASN A 71 -15.37 20.51 -7.28
N CYS A 72 -14.08 20.83 -7.15
CA CYS A 72 -13.48 21.33 -5.92
C CYS A 72 -12.40 22.38 -6.21
N THR A 73 -11.89 23.04 -5.16
CA THR A 73 -10.76 23.95 -5.34
C THR A 73 -9.49 23.14 -5.61
N VAL A 74 -8.81 23.47 -6.70
CA VAL A 74 -7.53 22.88 -7.08
C VAL A 74 -6.47 23.97 -7.00
N LYS A 75 -5.37 23.69 -6.30
CA LYS A 75 -4.20 24.56 -6.20
C LYS A 75 -3.00 23.83 -6.80
N THR A 76 -2.38 24.45 -7.78
CA THR A 76 -1.20 23.90 -8.44
C THR A 76 0.06 24.64 -8.03
N TYR A 77 1.19 23.94 -8.03
CA TYR A 77 2.51 24.52 -7.84
C TYR A 77 3.49 24.06 -8.92
N SER A 78 4.43 24.92 -9.29
CA SER A 78 5.43 24.61 -10.31
C SER A 78 6.48 23.62 -9.78
N THR A 79 6.75 22.58 -10.58
CA THR A 79 7.76 21.57 -10.32
C THR A 79 9.16 22.04 -10.76
N SER A 80 10.21 21.40 -10.25
CA SER A 80 11.59 21.64 -10.72
C SER A 80 11.95 20.90 -12.00
N TYR A 81 10.98 20.19 -12.59
CA TYR A 81 11.13 19.34 -13.76
C TYR A 81 9.92 19.52 -14.69
N THR A 82 10.10 19.18 -15.97
CA THR A 82 9.06 19.22 -17.00
C THR A 82 8.36 17.87 -17.18
N LEU A 83 7.25 17.81 -17.93
CA LEU A 83 6.61 16.53 -18.25
C LEU A 83 7.53 15.63 -19.06
N GLU A 84 8.34 16.21 -19.94
CA GLU A 84 9.34 15.50 -20.75
C GLU A 84 10.42 14.87 -19.88
N ASP A 85 10.85 15.53 -18.80
CA ASP A 85 11.79 14.96 -17.83
C ASP A 85 11.16 13.77 -17.10
N LEU A 86 9.94 13.94 -16.60
CA LEU A 86 9.21 12.89 -15.90
C LEU A 86 9.00 11.65 -16.78
N ASP A 87 8.59 11.86 -18.03
CA ASP A 87 8.39 10.80 -19.02
C ASP A 87 9.69 10.07 -19.35
N ARG A 88 10.80 10.81 -19.50
CA ARG A 88 12.12 10.23 -19.79
C ARG A 88 12.57 9.32 -18.66
N GLU A 89 12.53 9.79 -17.42
CA GLU A 89 12.98 8.99 -16.27
C GLU A 89 12.07 7.79 -16.02
N PHE A 90 10.74 7.96 -16.19
CA PHE A 90 9.81 6.85 -16.08
C PHE A 90 10.02 5.80 -17.18
N LYS A 91 10.30 6.20 -18.43
CA LYS A 91 10.63 5.27 -19.51
C LYS A 91 11.92 4.50 -19.22
N ALA A 92 12.95 5.17 -18.70
CA ALA A 92 14.19 4.51 -18.29
C ALA A 92 13.93 3.47 -17.18
N PHE A 93 13.16 3.85 -16.16
CA PHE A 93 12.71 2.95 -15.09
C PHE A 93 11.96 1.74 -15.65
N ALA A 94 10.94 1.95 -16.49
CA ALA A 94 10.11 0.88 -17.05
C ALA A 94 10.90 -0.05 -17.96
N HIS A 95 11.81 0.49 -18.78
CA HIS A 95 12.67 -0.30 -19.66
C HIS A 95 13.65 -1.18 -18.88
N ALA A 96 14.19 -0.70 -17.76
CA ALA A 96 15.08 -1.48 -16.90
C ALA A 96 14.38 -2.72 -16.30
N GLN A 97 13.07 -2.67 -16.04
CA GLN A 97 12.30 -3.82 -15.53
C GLN A 97 12.22 -4.98 -16.52
N TRP A 98 12.38 -4.70 -17.83
CA TRP A 98 12.47 -5.73 -18.86
C TRP A 98 13.87 -6.36 -18.98
N LYS A 99 14.84 -5.92 -18.17
CA LYS A 99 16.21 -6.48 -18.13
C LYS A 99 16.49 -7.21 -16.83
N ALA A 100 16.11 -6.63 -15.69
CA ALA A 100 16.34 -7.21 -14.38
C ALA A 100 15.22 -6.81 -13.42
N GLN A 101 14.75 -7.78 -12.62
CA GLN A 101 13.77 -7.54 -11.56
C GLN A 101 14.47 -7.04 -10.29
N VAL A 102 13.89 -6.04 -9.65
CA VAL A 102 14.29 -5.60 -8.30
C VAL A 102 13.84 -6.65 -7.27
N ARG A 103 14.80 -7.23 -6.53
CA ARG A 103 14.56 -8.32 -5.54
C ARG A 103 15.21 -8.06 -4.17
N SER A 104 15.72 -6.85 -3.96
CA SER A 104 16.41 -6.42 -2.74
C SER A 104 16.40 -4.91 -2.62
N ILE A 105 16.46 -4.37 -1.41
CA ILE A 105 16.62 -2.92 -1.19
C ILE A 105 17.95 -2.44 -1.77
N TYR A 106 18.99 -3.28 -1.68
CA TYR A 106 20.27 -3.01 -2.32
C TYR A 106 20.14 -2.81 -3.85
N SER A 107 19.40 -3.68 -4.55
CA SER A 107 19.19 -3.54 -5.99
C SER A 107 18.33 -2.33 -6.36
N LEU A 108 17.42 -1.92 -5.48
CA LEU A 108 16.64 -0.69 -5.65
C LEU A 108 17.54 0.53 -5.52
N LEU A 109 18.37 0.59 -4.48
CA LEU A 109 19.29 1.70 -4.19
C LEU A 109 20.39 1.85 -5.25
N MET A 110 20.93 0.73 -5.75
CA MET A 110 22.02 0.73 -6.74
C MET A 110 21.53 0.83 -8.19
N GLY A 111 20.22 0.70 -8.42
CA GLY A 111 19.64 0.78 -9.75
C GLY A 111 19.57 2.22 -10.26
N SER A 112 19.41 2.39 -11.57
CA SER A 112 19.12 3.67 -12.21
C SER A 112 17.68 4.15 -11.97
N TYR A 113 17.13 3.84 -10.79
CA TYR A 113 15.77 4.16 -10.39
C TYR A 113 15.71 5.42 -9.53
N ASN A 114 16.84 5.83 -8.95
CA ASN A 114 16.88 6.94 -8.00
C ASN A 114 16.41 8.26 -8.64
N ASP A 115 16.71 8.48 -9.92
CA ASP A 115 16.36 9.73 -10.61
C ASP A 115 14.83 9.97 -10.64
N ILE A 116 14.02 8.94 -10.91
CA ILE A 116 12.55 9.09 -10.90
C ILE A 116 12.00 9.31 -9.48
N PHE A 117 12.58 8.65 -8.47
CA PHE A 117 12.18 8.87 -7.07
C PHE A 117 12.60 10.25 -6.57
N ASP A 118 13.76 10.75 -6.98
CA ASP A 118 14.23 12.09 -6.65
C ASP A 118 13.33 13.17 -7.25
N LEU A 119 12.81 12.97 -8.48
CA LEU A 119 11.78 13.85 -9.03
C LEU A 119 10.52 13.85 -8.15
N PHE A 120 10.03 12.68 -7.73
CA PHE A 120 8.87 12.61 -6.84
C PHE A 120 9.13 13.28 -5.50
N PHE A 121 10.25 13.01 -4.83
CA PHE A 121 10.58 13.63 -3.54
C PHE A 121 10.79 15.15 -3.65
N SER A 122 11.24 15.64 -4.81
CA SER A 122 11.42 17.08 -5.04
C SER A 122 10.10 17.87 -5.03
N ASN A 123 8.96 17.21 -5.25
CA ASN A 123 7.64 17.84 -5.26
C ASN A 123 7.36 18.64 -3.99
N CYS A 124 7.77 18.12 -2.83
CA CYS A 124 7.51 18.83 -1.59
C CYS A 124 8.33 20.09 -1.44
N ARG A 125 9.59 20.08 -1.88
CA ARG A 125 10.40 21.30 -1.92
C ARG A 125 9.77 22.32 -2.89
N SER A 126 9.25 21.87 -4.02
CA SER A 126 8.53 22.74 -4.97
C SER A 126 7.27 23.37 -4.37
N LEU A 127 6.43 22.59 -3.68
CA LEU A 127 5.26 23.12 -2.97
C LEU A 127 5.65 24.20 -1.96
N PHE A 128 6.66 23.93 -1.11
CA PHE A 128 7.06 24.86 -0.05
C PHE A 128 7.89 26.06 -0.52
N LYS A 129 8.34 26.07 -1.80
CA LYS A 129 8.92 27.25 -2.45
C LYS A 129 7.86 28.29 -2.81
N ASP A 130 6.63 27.87 -3.12
CA ASP A 130 5.52 28.79 -3.35
C ASP A 130 4.96 29.32 -2.02
N LYS A 131 5.55 30.42 -1.54
CA LYS A 131 5.17 31.03 -0.25
C LYS A 131 3.72 31.50 -0.22
N LYS A 132 3.17 31.96 -1.34
CA LYS A 132 1.77 32.41 -1.41
C LYS A 132 0.81 31.23 -1.27
N LEU A 133 1.13 30.10 -1.91
CA LEU A 133 0.35 28.89 -1.76
C LEU A 133 0.44 28.34 -0.33
N VAL A 134 1.64 28.27 0.26
CA VAL A 134 1.80 27.82 1.65
C VAL A 134 1.03 28.71 2.63
N GLU A 135 1.06 30.03 2.44
CA GLU A 135 0.28 30.99 3.24
C GLU A 135 -1.23 30.76 3.08
N TYR A 136 -1.72 30.61 1.84
CA TYR A 136 -3.12 30.25 1.59
C TYR A 136 -3.54 28.95 2.29
N LEU A 137 -2.70 27.91 2.25
CA LEU A 137 -3.00 26.63 2.89
C LEU A 137 -3.05 26.78 4.42
N LYS A 138 -2.16 27.59 5.00
CA LYS A 138 -2.15 27.90 6.43
C LYS A 138 -3.43 28.63 6.86
N GLU A 139 -3.83 29.66 6.10
CA GLU A 139 -5.00 30.49 6.39
C GLU A 139 -6.33 29.73 6.18
N SER A 140 -6.32 28.74 5.29
CA SER A 140 -7.51 27.95 4.94
C SER A 140 -8.08 27.11 6.10
N SER A 141 -7.33 26.87 7.18
CA SER A 141 -7.78 26.19 8.41
C SER A 141 -8.48 24.85 8.15
N PHE A 142 -7.73 23.87 7.65
CA PHE A 142 -8.23 22.52 7.38
C PHE A 142 -8.47 21.70 8.65
N ASP A 143 -9.41 20.75 8.60
CA ASP A 143 -9.70 19.83 9.71
C ASP A 143 -8.82 18.58 9.68
N ALA A 144 -8.37 18.16 8.50
CA ALA A 144 -7.49 17.00 8.30
C ALA A 144 -6.73 17.09 6.96
N VAL A 145 -5.71 16.23 6.81
CA VAL A 145 -5.02 15.98 5.54
C VAL A 145 -5.30 14.55 5.08
N PHE A 146 -5.83 14.39 3.88
CA PHE A 146 -5.96 13.11 3.19
C PHE A 146 -4.86 12.97 2.15
N LEU A 147 -3.99 11.97 2.30
CA LEU A 147 -2.75 11.91 1.54
C LEU A 147 -2.35 10.52 1.07
N ASP A 148 -1.64 10.47 -0.05
CA ASP A 148 -0.83 9.31 -0.41
C ASP A 148 0.63 9.57 0.07
N PRO A 149 1.27 8.64 0.79
CA PRO A 149 2.56 8.87 1.43
C PRO A 149 3.75 8.60 0.49
N PHE A 150 3.52 8.20 -0.76
CA PHE A 150 4.58 7.71 -1.65
C PHE A 150 5.76 8.68 -1.84
N ASP A 151 5.49 9.97 -2.03
CA ASP A 151 6.52 11.01 -2.18
C ASP A 151 6.89 11.70 -0.85
N ASN A 152 6.35 11.20 0.28
CA ASN A 152 6.42 11.76 1.63
C ASN A 152 5.82 13.18 1.81
N CYS A 153 5.36 13.84 0.75
CA CYS A 153 5.01 15.25 0.86
C CYS A 153 3.75 15.47 1.71
N GLY A 154 2.74 14.61 1.55
CA GLY A 154 1.55 14.66 2.40
C GLY A 154 1.87 14.56 3.89
N LEU A 155 2.83 13.70 4.26
CA LEU A 155 3.26 13.55 5.67
C LEU A 155 3.95 14.82 6.18
N ILE A 156 4.80 15.43 5.35
CA ILE A 156 5.47 16.70 5.67
C ILE A 156 4.44 17.82 5.83
N VAL A 157 3.47 17.91 4.91
CA VAL A 157 2.35 18.87 4.96
C VAL A 157 1.54 18.70 6.24
N ALA A 158 1.15 17.46 6.58
CA ALA A 158 0.42 17.17 7.80
C ALA A 158 1.19 17.61 9.05
N LYS A 159 2.49 17.31 9.11
CA LYS A 159 3.35 17.72 10.24
C LYS A 159 3.54 19.24 10.30
N TYR A 160 3.79 19.89 9.17
CA TYR A 160 4.03 21.32 9.09
C TYR A 160 2.82 22.14 9.57
N PHE A 161 1.61 21.75 9.16
CA PHE A 161 0.36 22.41 9.57
C PHE A 161 -0.23 21.85 10.87
N SER A 162 0.41 20.86 11.50
CA SER A 162 -0.11 20.19 12.71
C SER A 162 -1.53 19.64 12.54
N LEU A 163 -1.79 19.03 11.38
CA LEU A 163 -3.10 18.50 11.01
C LEU A 163 -3.14 16.97 11.21
N PRO A 164 -4.28 16.41 11.67
CA PRO A 164 -4.43 14.96 11.71
C PRO A 164 -4.46 14.41 10.27
N SER A 165 -3.73 13.32 10.04
CA SER A 165 -3.58 12.73 8.71
C SER A 165 -4.32 11.40 8.55
N VAL A 166 -4.90 11.23 7.37
CA VAL A 166 -5.44 9.97 6.86
C VAL A 166 -4.58 9.54 5.68
N VAL A 167 -3.82 8.48 5.86
CA VAL A 167 -2.96 7.90 4.82
C VAL A 167 -3.79 6.98 3.94
N PHE A 168 -3.65 7.10 2.62
CA PHE A 168 -4.27 6.24 1.62
C PHE A 168 -3.19 5.54 0.79
N ALA A 169 -2.97 4.24 1.03
CA ALA A 169 -1.84 3.52 0.43
C ALA A 169 -2.19 2.06 0.15
N ARG A 170 -1.51 1.41 -0.82
CA ARG A 170 -1.54 -0.06 -0.94
C ARG A 170 -0.63 -0.73 0.11
N GLY A 171 0.47 -0.05 0.42
CA GLY A 171 1.51 -0.39 1.36
C GLY A 171 2.53 0.74 1.38
N ILE A 172 3.50 0.67 2.29
CA ILE A 172 4.60 1.63 2.39
C ILE A 172 5.88 0.87 2.10
N LEU A 173 6.79 1.47 1.33
CA LEU A 173 8.09 0.86 1.06
C LEU A 173 8.86 0.69 2.39
N CYS A 174 9.66 -0.38 2.50
CA CYS A 174 10.41 -0.72 3.71
C CYS A 174 9.50 -1.08 4.91
N HIS A 175 9.98 -0.86 6.14
CA HIS A 175 9.29 -1.20 7.39
C HIS A 175 8.45 -0.05 7.97
N TYR A 176 8.27 1.05 7.21
CA TYR A 176 7.67 2.28 7.74
C TYR A 176 6.15 2.22 7.95
N LEU A 177 5.44 1.26 7.33
CA LEU A 177 4.05 1.00 7.72
C LEU A 177 4.01 0.42 9.14
N GLU A 178 4.82 -0.60 9.40
CA GLU A 178 4.84 -1.29 10.68
C GLU A 178 5.42 -0.41 11.78
N GLU A 179 6.47 0.35 11.48
CA GLU A 179 7.04 1.33 12.41
C GLU A 179 6.08 2.52 12.64
N GLY A 180 5.44 3.03 11.59
CA GLY A 180 4.50 4.15 11.67
C GLY A 180 3.20 3.83 12.39
N ALA A 181 2.73 2.58 12.32
CA ALA A 181 1.56 2.11 13.06
C ALA A 181 1.93 1.43 14.39
N GLN A 182 3.21 1.21 14.67
CA GLN A 182 3.70 0.32 15.74
C GLN A 182 3.03 -1.06 15.70
N CYS A 183 2.90 -1.60 14.49
CA CYS A 183 2.28 -2.89 14.22
C CYS A 183 3.33 -4.02 14.26
N PRO A 184 3.10 -5.13 14.98
CA PRO A 184 4.01 -6.27 14.94
C PRO A 184 4.16 -6.87 13.53
N ALA A 185 5.41 -7.20 13.15
CA ALA A 185 5.75 -7.75 11.83
C ALA A 185 6.57 -9.06 11.96
N PRO A 186 5.95 -10.18 12.39
CA PRO A 186 6.68 -11.42 12.68
C PRO A 186 7.27 -12.06 11.41
N LEU A 187 8.59 -11.96 11.28
CA LEU A 187 9.38 -12.41 10.12
C LEU A 187 9.34 -13.93 9.88
N SER A 188 8.82 -14.70 10.85
CA SER A 188 8.67 -16.15 10.75
C SER A 188 7.58 -16.58 9.76
N TYR A 189 6.58 -15.72 9.50
CA TYR A 189 5.47 -16.04 8.60
C TYR A 189 4.94 -14.82 7.81
N VAL A 190 5.31 -13.58 8.15
CA VAL A 190 4.98 -12.40 7.34
C VAL A 190 6.12 -12.14 6.35
N PRO A 191 5.90 -12.32 5.03
CA PRO A 191 6.92 -12.04 4.03
C PRO A 191 7.12 -10.53 3.85
N ARG A 192 8.37 -10.10 3.67
CA ARG A 192 8.73 -8.74 3.27
C ARG A 192 8.42 -8.53 1.78
N ILE A 193 8.18 -7.28 1.41
CA ILE A 193 7.89 -6.85 0.04
C ILE A 193 9.09 -7.13 -0.89
N LEU A 194 8.86 -7.28 -2.19
CA LEU A 194 9.86 -7.56 -3.25
C LEU A 194 10.44 -8.99 -3.24
N LEU A 195 10.00 -9.87 -2.34
CA LEU A 195 10.51 -11.25 -2.27
C LEU A 195 9.66 -12.26 -3.04
N GLY A 196 8.37 -11.99 -3.26
CA GLY A 196 7.47 -12.94 -3.91
C GLY A 196 7.26 -14.23 -3.10
N PHE A 197 7.31 -14.14 -1.77
CA PHE A 197 7.13 -15.29 -0.88
C PHE A 197 5.68 -15.40 -0.39
N SER A 198 5.28 -16.63 -0.03
CA SER A 198 4.02 -16.88 0.69
C SER A 198 4.21 -16.76 2.21
N ASP A 199 3.14 -16.90 2.97
CA ASP A 199 3.20 -17.05 4.44
C ASP A 199 3.73 -18.42 4.90
N ALA A 200 3.65 -19.44 4.03
CA ALA A 200 4.24 -20.75 4.22
C ALA A 200 5.67 -20.84 3.66
N MET A 201 6.61 -20.14 4.31
CA MET A 201 8.02 -20.10 3.90
C MET A 201 8.81 -21.34 4.36
N THR A 202 9.64 -21.88 3.48
CA THR A 202 10.73 -22.80 3.82
C THR A 202 11.76 -22.12 4.72
N PHE A 203 12.66 -22.89 5.34
CA PHE A 203 13.75 -22.32 6.15
C PHE A 203 14.62 -21.33 5.34
N LYS A 204 14.97 -21.67 4.09
CA LYS A 204 15.78 -20.79 3.23
C LYS A 204 15.06 -19.48 2.92
N GLU A 205 13.76 -19.54 2.63
CA GLU A 205 12.94 -18.33 2.40
C GLU A 205 12.84 -17.48 3.67
N ARG A 206 12.66 -18.10 4.86
CA ARG A 206 12.69 -17.38 6.14
C ARG A 206 14.02 -16.69 6.38
N VAL A 207 15.16 -17.33 6.08
CA VAL A 207 16.48 -16.70 6.18
C VAL A 207 16.57 -15.49 5.24
N ARG A 208 16.16 -15.62 3.98
CA ARG A 208 16.16 -14.48 3.05
C ARG A 208 15.20 -13.37 3.49
N ASN A 209 14.05 -13.72 4.06
CA ASN A 209 13.08 -12.79 4.62
C ASN A 209 13.68 -11.96 5.76
N HIS A 210 14.43 -12.60 6.66
CA HIS A 210 15.16 -11.91 7.72
C HIS A 210 16.26 -11.00 7.17
N ILE A 211 16.99 -11.45 6.14
CA ILE A 211 18.01 -10.60 5.48
C ILE A 211 17.36 -9.37 4.85
N MET A 212 16.22 -9.51 4.17
CA MET A 212 15.49 -8.36 3.60
C MET A 212 15.08 -7.36 4.69
N HIS A 213 14.56 -7.84 5.82
CA HIS A 213 14.23 -6.98 6.96
C HIS A 213 15.46 -6.20 7.47
N LEU A 214 16.62 -6.83 7.55
CA LEU A 214 17.88 -6.15 7.91
C LEU A 214 18.31 -5.14 6.84
N GLU A 215 18.21 -5.49 5.55
CA GLU A 215 18.48 -4.57 4.44
C GLU A 215 17.60 -3.32 4.53
N GLU A 216 16.30 -3.47 4.84
CA GLU A 216 15.39 -2.34 5.00
C GLU A 216 15.84 -1.39 6.11
N HIS A 217 16.22 -1.90 7.28
CA HIS A 217 16.68 -1.07 8.40
C HIS A 217 18.03 -0.40 8.14
N LEU A 218 18.90 -1.04 7.36
CA LEU A 218 20.25 -0.53 7.09
C LEU A 218 20.30 0.44 5.89
N LEU A 219 19.42 0.25 4.90
CA LEU A 219 19.54 0.90 3.60
C LEU A 219 18.40 1.85 3.26
N CYS A 220 17.19 1.68 3.81
CA CYS A 220 16.07 2.53 3.44
C CYS A 220 16.26 4.00 3.81
N HIS A 221 16.94 4.28 4.92
CA HIS A 221 17.33 5.64 5.27
C HIS A 221 18.16 6.33 4.19
N ARG A 222 19.02 5.58 3.47
CA ARG A 222 19.78 6.13 2.34
C ARG A 222 18.90 6.38 1.13
N PHE A 223 17.92 5.52 0.89
CA PHE A 223 16.96 5.68 -0.20
C PHE A 223 16.08 6.92 0.01
N PHE A 224 15.63 7.17 1.24
CA PHE A 224 14.80 8.33 1.60
C PHE A 224 15.60 9.58 1.99
N LYS A 225 16.93 9.56 1.86
CA LYS A 225 17.82 10.65 2.31
C LYS A 225 17.37 12.01 1.78
N ASN A 226 17.11 12.11 0.47
CA ASN A 226 16.71 13.37 -0.16
C ASN A 226 15.35 13.87 0.37
N ALA A 227 14.38 12.96 0.56
CA ALA A 227 13.08 13.30 1.14
C ALA A 227 13.21 13.80 2.60
N LEU A 228 14.09 13.19 3.40
CA LEU A 228 14.33 13.58 4.79
C LEU A 228 15.09 14.91 4.94
N GLU A 229 16.04 15.18 4.04
CA GLU A 229 16.71 16.48 3.97
C GLU A 229 15.69 17.59 3.63
N ILE A 230 14.82 17.35 2.66
CA ILE A 230 13.71 18.27 2.31
C ILE A 230 12.78 18.47 3.50
N ALA A 231 12.37 17.38 4.17
CA ALA A 231 11.52 17.46 5.36
C ALA A 231 12.18 18.27 6.47
N SER A 232 13.47 18.05 6.73
CA SER A 232 14.23 18.75 7.77
C SER A 232 14.41 20.24 7.47
N GLU A 233 14.63 20.59 6.19
CA GLU A 233 14.69 21.97 5.71
C GLU A 233 13.35 22.69 5.94
N ILE A 234 12.24 22.07 5.52
CA ILE A 234 10.90 22.65 5.61
C ILE A 234 10.44 22.80 7.07
N LEU A 235 10.66 21.76 7.88
CA LEU A 235 10.25 21.72 9.28
C LEU A 235 11.25 22.41 10.22
N GLN A 236 12.39 22.85 9.71
CA GLN A 236 13.46 23.54 10.44
C GLN A 236 13.97 22.77 11.68
N THR A 237 13.96 21.45 11.61
CA THR A 237 14.43 20.54 12.66
C THR A 237 14.90 19.24 11.99
N PRO A 238 15.84 18.49 12.58
CA PRO A 238 16.11 17.13 12.10
C PRO A 238 14.83 16.28 12.14
N VAL A 239 14.57 15.56 11.05
CA VAL A 239 13.38 14.70 10.88
C VAL A 239 13.82 13.30 10.47
N THR A 240 13.26 12.30 11.14
CA THR A 240 13.37 10.88 10.77
C THR A 240 12.15 10.40 9.99
N GLU A 241 12.19 9.19 9.45
CA GLU A 241 11.02 8.55 8.85
C GLU A 241 9.95 8.30 9.91
N TYR A 242 10.35 7.79 11.08
CA TYR A 242 9.46 7.62 12.22
C TYR A 242 8.72 8.90 12.56
N ASP A 243 9.40 10.05 12.56
CA ASP A 243 8.82 11.37 12.80
C ASP A 243 7.68 11.75 11.83
N LEU A 244 7.74 11.28 10.59
CA LEU A 244 6.74 11.53 9.56
C LEU A 244 5.58 10.52 9.65
N TYR A 245 5.89 9.24 9.75
CA TYR A 245 4.89 8.17 9.69
C TYR A 245 4.12 7.99 11.01
N SER A 246 4.76 8.21 12.15
CA SER A 246 4.17 7.95 13.47
C SER A 246 3.01 8.88 13.84
N HIS A 247 2.78 9.99 13.13
CA HIS A 247 1.68 10.93 13.43
C HIS A 247 0.37 10.60 12.70
N THR A 248 0.34 9.50 11.94
CA THR A 248 -0.83 9.09 11.17
C THR A 248 -2.00 8.70 12.06
N SER A 249 -3.17 9.33 11.85
CA SER A 249 -4.38 9.02 12.62
C SER A 249 -5.05 7.73 12.12
N ILE A 250 -5.21 7.59 10.80
CA ILE A 250 -5.79 6.40 10.16
C ILE A 250 -4.98 5.99 8.94
N TRP A 251 -4.77 4.68 8.79
CA TRP A 251 -4.20 4.05 7.61
C TRP A 251 -5.31 3.39 6.79
N LEU A 252 -5.76 4.04 5.72
CA LEU A 252 -6.64 3.44 4.72
C LEU A 252 -5.79 2.62 3.74
N LEU A 253 -5.73 1.32 3.98
CA LEU A 253 -4.95 0.37 3.20
C LEU A 253 -5.80 -0.21 2.07
N ARG A 254 -5.42 0.03 0.82
CA ARG A 254 -6.04 -0.52 -0.41
C ARG A 254 -5.76 -2.02 -0.59
N THR A 255 -5.97 -2.78 0.47
CA THR A 255 -5.84 -4.23 0.51
C THR A 255 -6.80 -4.83 1.54
N ASP A 256 -6.91 -6.15 1.56
CA ASP A 256 -7.61 -6.96 2.56
C ASP A 256 -7.01 -8.38 2.58
N PHE A 257 -7.56 -9.25 3.43
CA PHE A 257 -7.08 -10.62 3.62
C PHE A 257 -7.60 -11.63 2.58
N VAL A 258 -8.48 -11.21 1.65
CA VAL A 258 -8.81 -12.01 0.47
C VAL A 258 -7.66 -11.96 -0.53
N LEU A 259 -6.88 -10.87 -0.58
CA LEU A 259 -5.62 -10.81 -1.33
C LEU A 259 -4.40 -11.14 -0.47
N ASP A 260 -4.17 -10.43 0.63
CA ASP A 260 -2.99 -10.60 1.47
C ASP A 260 -3.09 -11.83 2.40
N TYR A 261 -1.99 -12.13 3.09
CA TYR A 261 -1.93 -13.18 4.12
C TYR A 261 -2.34 -12.63 5.49
N PRO A 262 -2.93 -13.46 6.37
CA PRO A 262 -3.20 -13.07 7.76
C PRO A 262 -1.94 -12.58 8.47
N LYS A 263 -2.04 -11.43 9.13
CA LYS A 263 -0.95 -10.82 9.91
C LYS A 263 -1.50 -9.95 11.04
N PRO A 264 -0.68 -9.58 12.04
CA PRO A 264 -1.08 -8.61 13.04
C PRO A 264 -1.48 -7.28 12.39
N VAL A 265 -2.44 -6.58 12.99
CA VAL A 265 -2.95 -5.28 12.57
C VAL A 265 -3.25 -4.43 13.78
N MET A 266 -3.20 -3.11 13.61
CA MET A 266 -3.54 -2.15 14.65
C MET A 266 -4.93 -1.55 14.43
N PRO A 267 -5.63 -1.06 15.49
CA PRO A 267 -7.00 -0.55 15.36
C PRO A 267 -7.16 0.63 14.39
N ASN A 268 -6.09 1.40 14.15
CA ASN A 268 -6.07 2.50 13.17
C ASN A 268 -5.73 2.05 11.73
N MET A 269 -5.61 0.76 11.46
CA MET A 269 -5.36 0.19 10.13
C MET A 269 -6.65 -0.37 9.54
N ILE A 270 -7.16 0.29 8.50
CA ILE A 270 -8.46 -0.01 7.90
C ILE A 270 -8.25 -0.55 6.49
N PHE A 271 -8.85 -1.70 6.22
CA PHE A 271 -8.71 -2.43 4.96
C PHE A 271 -9.83 -2.06 4.00
N ILE A 272 -9.48 -1.40 2.91
CA ILE A 272 -10.36 -0.94 1.84
C ILE A 272 -9.94 -1.55 0.49
N GLY A 273 -9.52 -2.82 0.51
CA GLY A 273 -9.29 -3.62 -0.69
C GLY A 273 -10.50 -3.59 -1.62
N GLY A 274 -10.26 -3.58 -2.94
CA GLY A 274 -11.33 -3.57 -3.93
C GLY A 274 -12.18 -2.29 -3.97
N ILE A 275 -11.66 -1.15 -3.51
CA ILE A 275 -12.33 0.14 -3.64
C ILE A 275 -12.63 0.55 -5.09
N ASN A 276 -11.90 0.01 -6.07
CA ASN A 276 -12.17 0.19 -7.50
C ASN A 276 -13.19 -0.82 -8.07
N CYS A 277 -13.70 -1.75 -7.26
CA CYS A 277 -14.77 -2.64 -7.69
C CYS A 277 -16.09 -1.88 -7.73
N HIS A 278 -16.46 -1.41 -8.91
CA HIS A 278 -17.79 -0.87 -9.15
C HIS A 278 -18.63 -1.86 -9.96
N GLN A 279 -19.95 -1.72 -9.86
CA GLN A 279 -20.87 -2.44 -10.74
C GLN A 279 -20.59 -2.05 -12.19
N GLY A 280 -20.59 -3.04 -13.09
CA GLY A 280 -20.30 -2.82 -14.51
C GLY A 280 -21.27 -1.81 -15.13
N LYS A 281 -20.73 -0.82 -15.84
CA LYS A 281 -21.50 0.10 -16.68
C LYS A 281 -21.73 -0.53 -18.06
N PRO A 282 -22.76 -0.09 -18.81
CA PRO A 282 -22.89 -0.47 -20.21
C PRO A 282 -21.60 -0.20 -20.98
N LEU A 283 -21.15 -1.19 -21.76
CA LEU A 283 -19.93 -1.06 -22.52
C LEU A 283 -20.12 -0.07 -23.68
N PRO A 284 -19.07 0.65 -24.09
CA PRO A 284 -19.13 1.40 -25.35
C PRO A 284 -19.42 0.45 -26.51
N MET A 285 -20.19 0.91 -27.49
CA MET A 285 -20.66 0.13 -28.64
C MET A 285 -19.56 -0.64 -29.39
N GLU A 286 -18.35 -0.05 -29.46
CA GLU A 286 -17.16 -0.69 -30.03
C GLU A 286 -16.79 -2.00 -29.30
N PHE A 287 -16.79 -2.00 -27.97
CA PHE A 287 -16.46 -3.17 -27.15
C PHE A 287 -17.60 -4.20 -27.16
N GLU A 288 -18.86 -3.77 -27.20
CA GLU A 288 -19.99 -4.68 -27.39
C GLU A 288 -19.88 -5.42 -28.73
N ALA A 289 -19.50 -4.73 -29.81
CA ALA A 289 -19.29 -5.35 -31.11
C ALA A 289 -18.19 -6.42 -31.08
N TYR A 290 -17.07 -6.16 -30.39
CA TYR A 290 -15.99 -7.13 -30.22
C TYR A 290 -16.44 -8.37 -29.44
N ILE A 291 -17.21 -8.19 -28.37
CA ILE A 291 -17.75 -9.29 -27.57
C ILE A 291 -18.72 -10.13 -28.40
N ASN A 292 -19.63 -9.49 -29.14
CA ASN A 292 -20.60 -10.19 -29.98
C ASN A 292 -19.91 -10.99 -31.09
N ALA A 293 -18.81 -10.47 -31.65
CA ALA A 293 -18.02 -11.16 -32.66
C ALA A 293 -17.17 -12.32 -32.10
N SER A 294 -16.94 -12.39 -30.79
CA SER A 294 -16.09 -13.41 -30.16
C SER A 294 -16.69 -14.82 -30.13
N GLY A 295 -17.98 -14.96 -30.46
CA GLY A 295 -18.68 -16.25 -30.50
C GLY A 295 -18.68 -16.97 -29.15
N GLU A 296 -18.77 -18.30 -29.18
CA GLU A 296 -18.86 -19.13 -27.96
C GLU A 296 -17.57 -19.11 -27.11
N HIS A 297 -16.43 -18.85 -27.73
CA HIS A 297 -15.13 -18.85 -27.05
C HIS A 297 -14.99 -17.69 -26.07
N GLY A 298 -15.65 -16.56 -26.34
CA GLY A 298 -15.59 -15.36 -25.49
C GLY A 298 -14.27 -14.60 -25.62
N ILE A 299 -14.00 -13.76 -24.63
CA ILE A 299 -12.88 -12.80 -24.68
C ILE A 299 -11.81 -13.05 -23.61
N VAL A 300 -10.59 -12.63 -23.93
CA VAL A 300 -9.50 -12.43 -22.98
C VAL A 300 -9.18 -10.94 -22.93
N VAL A 301 -9.17 -10.37 -21.73
CA VAL A 301 -8.76 -8.98 -21.50
C VAL A 301 -7.27 -8.98 -21.21
N PHE A 302 -6.50 -8.05 -21.78
CA PHE A 302 -5.07 -7.96 -21.55
C PHE A 302 -4.62 -6.52 -21.28
N SER A 303 -4.11 -6.29 -20.07
CA SER A 303 -3.58 -4.99 -19.63
C SER A 303 -2.35 -5.13 -18.73
N LEU A 304 -1.25 -4.47 -19.08
CA LEU A 304 -0.07 -4.32 -18.20
C LEU A 304 -0.11 -3.03 -17.38
N GLY A 305 -1.32 -2.53 -17.08
CA GLY A 305 -1.53 -1.35 -16.26
C GLY A 305 -1.59 -0.05 -17.05
N SER A 306 -1.72 1.07 -16.33
CA SER A 306 -1.87 2.40 -16.93
C SER A 306 -0.58 2.96 -17.50
N MET A 307 0.55 2.63 -16.87
CA MET A 307 1.83 3.31 -17.11
C MET A 307 2.73 2.58 -18.13
N VAL A 308 2.52 1.29 -18.38
CA VAL A 308 3.36 0.52 -19.32
C VAL A 308 2.84 0.73 -20.74
N SER A 309 3.46 1.64 -21.49
CA SER A 309 3.08 1.96 -22.88
C SER A 309 3.85 1.15 -23.93
N GLU A 310 5.08 0.77 -23.61
CA GLU A 310 6.04 0.15 -24.54
C GLU A 310 6.52 -1.19 -24.00
N ILE A 311 6.51 -2.20 -24.86
CA ILE A 311 7.04 -3.54 -24.59
C ILE A 311 8.16 -3.76 -25.59
N PRO A 312 9.34 -4.27 -25.19
CA PRO A 312 10.42 -4.56 -26.13
C PRO A 312 9.92 -5.43 -27.29
N GLU A 313 10.25 -5.06 -28.52
CA GLU A 313 9.66 -5.64 -29.74
C GLU A 313 9.68 -7.18 -29.75
N LYS A 314 10.83 -7.78 -29.41
CA LYS A 314 10.97 -9.23 -29.31
C LYS A 314 9.96 -9.86 -28.33
N LYS A 315 9.71 -9.23 -27.19
CA LYS A 315 8.72 -9.69 -26.21
C LYS A 315 7.29 -9.44 -26.69
N ALA A 316 7.03 -8.30 -27.31
CA ALA A 316 5.72 -8.01 -27.89
C ALA A 316 5.33 -9.01 -29.00
N MET A 317 6.29 -9.42 -29.84
CA MET A 317 6.09 -10.46 -30.86
C MET A 317 5.87 -11.86 -30.26
N ALA A 318 6.62 -12.22 -29.21
CA ALA A 318 6.42 -13.50 -28.52
C ALA A 318 5.04 -13.59 -27.85
N ILE A 319 4.59 -12.48 -27.26
CA ILE A 319 3.24 -12.36 -26.69
C ILE A 319 2.19 -12.46 -27.81
N ALA A 320 2.34 -11.70 -28.90
CA ALA A 320 1.42 -11.74 -30.03
C ALA A 320 1.27 -13.14 -30.65
N ASP A 321 2.37 -13.90 -30.75
CA ASP A 321 2.36 -15.28 -31.23
C ASP A 321 1.50 -16.19 -30.35
N ALA A 322 1.64 -16.08 -29.02
CA ALA A 322 0.86 -16.88 -28.06
C ALA A 322 -0.64 -16.55 -28.14
N LEU A 323 -0.98 -15.26 -28.23
CA LEU A 323 -2.36 -14.79 -28.33
C LEU A 323 -3.03 -15.28 -29.62
N GLY A 324 -2.28 -15.41 -30.71
CA GLY A 324 -2.79 -15.95 -31.97
C GLY A 324 -3.13 -17.44 -31.97
N LYS A 325 -2.70 -18.19 -30.94
CA LYS A 325 -2.90 -19.65 -30.82
C LYS A 325 -4.09 -20.05 -29.96
N ILE A 326 -4.78 -19.08 -29.36
CA ILE A 326 -6.02 -19.31 -28.61
C ILE A 326 -7.25 -18.88 -29.42
N PRO A 327 -8.40 -19.55 -29.27
CA PRO A 327 -9.58 -19.24 -30.08
C PRO A 327 -10.36 -18.00 -29.59
N GLN A 328 -10.05 -17.48 -28.40
CA GLN A 328 -10.72 -16.27 -27.86
C GLN A 328 -10.32 -15.02 -28.63
N THR A 329 -11.24 -14.05 -28.67
CA THR A 329 -10.88 -12.68 -29.05
C THR A 329 -10.11 -12.03 -27.90
N VAL A 330 -8.94 -11.46 -28.20
CA VAL A 330 -8.09 -10.81 -27.20
C VAL A 330 -8.21 -9.30 -27.35
N LEU A 331 -8.60 -8.62 -26.27
CA LEU A 331 -8.62 -7.16 -26.18
C LEU A 331 -7.37 -6.69 -25.43
N TRP A 332 -6.36 -6.24 -26.16
CA TRP A 332 -5.06 -5.88 -25.62
C TRP A 332 -4.87 -4.36 -25.56
N ARG A 333 -4.79 -3.82 -24.35
CA ARG A 333 -4.34 -2.43 -24.15
C ARG A 333 -2.87 -2.33 -24.47
N TYR A 334 -2.54 -1.72 -25.61
CA TYR A 334 -1.16 -1.55 -26.06
C TYR A 334 -1.03 -0.31 -26.95
N THR A 335 -0.06 0.54 -26.62
CA THR A 335 0.17 1.83 -27.30
C THR A 335 1.52 1.90 -27.99
N GLY A 336 2.33 0.83 -27.93
CA GLY A 336 3.61 0.74 -28.62
C GLY A 336 3.46 0.35 -30.10
N THR A 337 4.59 0.08 -30.75
CA THR A 337 4.62 -0.39 -32.14
C THR A 337 3.89 -1.73 -32.28
N ARG A 338 2.89 -1.78 -33.17
CA ARG A 338 2.11 -2.99 -33.47
C ARG A 338 3.03 -4.16 -33.82
N PRO A 339 2.93 -5.32 -33.16
CA PRO A 339 3.71 -6.50 -33.52
C PRO A 339 3.42 -6.93 -34.97
N SER A 340 4.46 -7.22 -35.74
CA SER A 340 4.34 -7.60 -37.16
C SER A 340 3.61 -8.93 -37.36
N ASN A 341 3.63 -9.81 -36.35
CA ASN A 341 2.99 -11.12 -36.34
C ASN A 341 1.63 -11.15 -35.58
N LEU A 342 0.99 -9.99 -35.34
CA LEU A 342 -0.28 -9.94 -34.61
C LEU A 342 -1.42 -10.62 -35.40
N ALA A 343 -1.98 -11.69 -34.83
CA ALA A 343 -3.10 -12.43 -35.41
C ALA A 343 -4.43 -11.67 -35.36
N ASN A 344 -5.38 -12.06 -36.23
CA ASN A 344 -6.68 -11.38 -36.40
C ASN A 344 -7.61 -11.47 -35.18
N ASN A 345 -7.42 -12.45 -34.30
CA ASN A 345 -8.20 -12.58 -33.07
C ASN A 345 -7.79 -11.55 -32.00
N THR A 346 -6.67 -10.84 -32.17
CA THR A 346 -6.15 -9.88 -31.20
C THR A 346 -6.35 -8.45 -31.67
N ILE A 347 -7.06 -7.66 -30.86
CA ILE A 347 -7.40 -6.26 -31.13
C ILE A 347 -6.60 -5.38 -30.18
N LEU A 348 -5.82 -4.45 -30.74
CA LEU A 348 -5.08 -3.46 -29.97
C LEU A 348 -5.97 -2.25 -29.70
N VAL A 349 -6.10 -1.87 -28.43
CA VAL A 349 -6.86 -0.69 -28.00
C VAL A 349 -5.99 0.23 -27.16
N LYS A 350 -6.28 1.54 -27.18
CA LYS A 350 -5.52 2.53 -26.40
C LYS A 350 -5.87 2.49 -24.90
N TRP A 351 -7.13 2.23 -24.60
CA TRP A 351 -7.66 2.15 -23.24
C TRP A 351 -8.80 1.13 -23.19
N LEU A 352 -8.90 0.40 -22.08
CA LEU A 352 -9.95 -0.59 -21.84
C LEU A 352 -10.93 -0.03 -20.79
N PRO A 353 -12.25 -0.18 -20.97
CA PRO A 353 -13.20 -0.17 -19.86
C PRO A 353 -13.02 -1.46 -19.05
N GLN A 354 -11.86 -1.59 -18.39
CA GLN A 354 -11.31 -2.85 -17.89
C GLN A 354 -12.26 -3.55 -16.91
N ASN A 355 -12.73 -2.85 -15.87
CA ASN A 355 -13.65 -3.43 -14.89
C ASN A 355 -14.98 -3.87 -15.54
N ASP A 356 -15.52 -3.10 -16.48
CA ASP A 356 -16.77 -3.42 -17.18
C ASP A 356 -16.61 -4.66 -18.07
N LEU A 357 -15.47 -4.80 -18.77
CA LEU A 357 -15.14 -6.00 -19.54
C LEU A 357 -14.95 -7.21 -18.63
N LEU A 358 -14.25 -7.06 -17.51
CA LEU A 358 -14.05 -8.15 -16.55
C LEU A 358 -15.38 -8.62 -15.94
N GLY A 359 -16.32 -7.69 -15.72
CA GLY A 359 -17.69 -8.01 -15.27
C GLY A 359 -18.57 -8.68 -16.33
N HIS A 360 -18.13 -8.76 -17.58
CA HIS A 360 -18.94 -9.34 -18.65
C HIS A 360 -18.92 -10.89 -18.64
N PRO A 361 -20.08 -11.57 -18.80
CA PRO A 361 -20.16 -13.04 -18.75
C PRO A 361 -19.33 -13.79 -19.81
N MET A 362 -18.95 -13.11 -20.89
CA MET A 362 -18.11 -13.68 -21.96
C MET A 362 -16.61 -13.60 -21.67
N THR A 363 -16.19 -12.96 -20.58
CA THR A 363 -14.78 -12.89 -20.21
C THR A 363 -14.31 -14.19 -19.59
N ARG A 364 -13.24 -14.76 -20.16
CA ARG A 364 -12.68 -16.06 -19.77
C ARG A 364 -11.43 -15.93 -18.91
N ALA A 365 -10.55 -15.00 -19.24
CA ALA A 365 -9.32 -14.77 -18.52
C ALA A 365 -8.88 -13.31 -18.58
N PHE A 366 -8.06 -12.91 -17.61
CA PHE A 366 -7.39 -11.61 -17.59
C PHE A 366 -5.88 -11.79 -17.59
N ILE A 367 -5.22 -11.28 -18.63
CA ILE A 367 -3.76 -11.16 -18.65
C ILE A 367 -3.39 -9.83 -18.00
N THR A 368 -2.62 -9.88 -16.91
CA THR A 368 -2.34 -8.71 -16.08
C THR A 368 -0.92 -8.67 -15.58
N HIS A 369 -0.38 -7.47 -15.39
CA HIS A 369 0.86 -7.25 -14.62
C HIS A 369 0.71 -7.47 -13.11
N ALA A 370 -0.46 -7.93 -12.62
CA ALA A 370 -0.75 -8.12 -11.19
C ALA A 370 -0.66 -6.85 -10.33
N GLY A 371 -0.89 -5.68 -10.94
CA GLY A 371 -1.14 -4.45 -10.19
C GLY A 371 -2.41 -4.57 -9.35
N SER A 372 -2.39 -4.00 -8.14
CA SER A 372 -3.43 -4.20 -7.12
C SER A 372 -4.86 -3.91 -7.62
N HIS A 373 -5.08 -2.86 -8.41
CA HIS A 373 -6.40 -2.55 -8.97
C HIS A 373 -6.96 -3.67 -9.86
N GLY A 374 -6.17 -4.15 -10.82
CA GLY A 374 -6.60 -5.20 -11.73
C GLY A 374 -6.81 -6.55 -11.03
N VAL A 375 -6.02 -6.84 -9.99
CA VAL A 375 -6.22 -8.02 -9.15
C VAL A 375 -7.57 -7.96 -8.44
N TYR A 376 -7.92 -6.83 -7.83
CA TYR A 376 -9.23 -6.68 -7.20
C TYR A 376 -10.38 -6.70 -8.20
N GLU A 377 -10.25 -6.10 -9.39
CA GLU A 377 -11.29 -6.20 -10.43
C GLU A 377 -11.52 -7.66 -10.85
N SER A 378 -10.45 -8.45 -10.97
CA SER A 378 -10.58 -9.89 -11.22
C SER A 378 -11.22 -10.65 -10.07
N ILE A 379 -10.86 -10.36 -8.81
CA ILE A 379 -11.50 -10.98 -7.63
C ILE A 379 -13.00 -10.62 -7.63
N CYS A 380 -13.33 -9.34 -7.79
CA CYS A 380 -14.70 -8.87 -7.76
C CYS A 380 -15.54 -9.44 -8.91
N ASN A 381 -14.97 -9.63 -10.10
CA ASN A 381 -15.73 -10.18 -11.24
C ASN A 381 -15.54 -11.70 -11.43
N GLY A 382 -14.74 -12.34 -10.57
CA GLY A 382 -14.49 -13.79 -10.62
C GLY A 382 -13.76 -14.23 -11.88
N VAL A 383 -12.80 -13.44 -12.38
CA VAL A 383 -12.06 -13.74 -13.62
C VAL A 383 -10.67 -14.30 -13.28
N PRO A 384 -10.33 -15.53 -13.70
CA PRO A 384 -9.01 -16.11 -13.45
C PRO A 384 -7.94 -15.38 -14.28
N MET A 385 -6.70 -15.38 -13.79
CA MET A 385 -5.64 -14.52 -14.32
C MET A 385 -4.42 -15.28 -14.84
N VAL A 386 -3.83 -14.76 -15.91
CA VAL A 386 -2.41 -15.00 -16.22
C VAL A 386 -1.64 -13.74 -15.83
N MET A 387 -0.70 -13.89 -14.91
CA MET A 387 -0.02 -12.77 -14.25
C MET A 387 1.42 -12.66 -14.76
N MET A 388 1.78 -11.47 -15.24
CA MET A 388 3.07 -11.15 -15.84
C MET A 388 3.67 -9.93 -15.11
N PRO A 389 4.07 -10.10 -13.83
CA PRO A 389 4.53 -8.99 -13.01
C PRO A 389 5.82 -8.37 -13.55
N LEU A 390 5.90 -7.04 -13.45
CA LEU A 390 7.01 -6.23 -13.96
C LEU A 390 7.81 -5.58 -12.82
N PHE A 391 7.16 -4.88 -11.89
CA PHE A 391 7.84 -4.10 -10.85
C PHE A 391 6.97 -3.82 -9.61
N GLY A 392 7.58 -3.28 -8.55
CA GLY A 392 6.87 -2.90 -7.33
C GLY A 392 6.28 -4.10 -6.60
N ASP A 393 5.03 -3.99 -6.15
CA ASP A 393 4.31 -5.04 -5.40
C ASP A 393 3.75 -6.16 -6.30
N GLN A 394 3.93 -6.06 -7.62
CA GLN A 394 3.30 -6.94 -8.61
C GLN A 394 3.70 -8.41 -8.44
N MET A 395 4.96 -8.70 -8.13
CA MET A 395 5.44 -10.07 -7.90
C MET A 395 4.80 -10.67 -6.64
N ASP A 396 4.64 -9.87 -5.59
CA ASP A 396 4.01 -10.30 -4.35
C ASP A 396 2.51 -10.54 -4.53
N ASN A 397 1.83 -9.65 -5.28
CA ASN A 397 0.42 -9.83 -5.64
C ASN A 397 0.20 -11.08 -6.51
N ALA A 398 1.08 -11.29 -7.51
CA ALA A 398 1.04 -12.47 -8.35
C ALA A 398 1.21 -13.76 -7.52
N LYS A 399 2.18 -13.76 -6.59
CA LYS A 399 2.40 -14.91 -5.70
C LYS A 399 1.18 -15.22 -4.84
N ARG A 400 0.53 -14.19 -4.27
CA ARG A 400 -0.68 -14.38 -3.45
C ARG A 400 -1.82 -15.02 -4.25
N MET A 401 -2.05 -14.57 -5.47
CA MET A 401 -3.10 -15.11 -6.33
C MET A 401 -2.77 -16.53 -6.85
N GLU A 402 -1.50 -16.81 -7.13
CA GLU A 402 -1.03 -18.14 -7.47
C GLU A 402 -1.19 -19.11 -6.29
N THR A 403 -0.76 -18.73 -5.08
CA THR A 403 -0.92 -19.53 -3.86
C THR A 403 -2.39 -19.82 -3.56
N LYS A 404 -3.30 -18.93 -3.95
CA LYS A 404 -4.76 -19.11 -3.83
C LYS A 404 -5.38 -19.89 -5.01
N GLY A 405 -4.58 -20.33 -5.97
CA GLY A 405 -5.01 -21.12 -7.13
C GLY A 405 -5.92 -20.35 -8.08
N ALA A 406 -5.84 -19.01 -8.11
CA ALA A 406 -6.71 -18.14 -8.88
C ALA A 406 -6.04 -17.56 -10.15
N GLY A 407 -4.80 -17.98 -10.43
CA GLY A 407 -4.10 -17.64 -11.65
C GLY A 407 -2.73 -18.31 -11.77
N VAL A 408 -2.10 -18.14 -12.92
CA VAL A 408 -0.75 -18.63 -13.24
C VAL A 408 0.21 -17.46 -13.37
N THR A 409 1.36 -17.50 -12.70
CA THR A 409 2.40 -16.46 -12.82
C THR A 409 3.43 -16.85 -13.87
N LEU A 410 3.77 -15.91 -14.77
CA LEU A 410 4.83 -16.05 -15.75
C LEU A 410 5.91 -15.01 -15.50
N ASN A 411 7.18 -15.45 -15.51
CA ASN A 411 8.31 -14.54 -15.48
C ASN A 411 8.50 -13.90 -16.86
N VAL A 412 8.17 -12.61 -16.99
CA VAL A 412 8.28 -11.87 -18.26
C VAL A 412 9.67 -11.91 -18.91
N LEU A 413 10.72 -12.07 -18.12
CA LEU A 413 12.10 -12.12 -18.61
C LEU A 413 12.38 -13.44 -19.33
N GLU A 414 11.83 -14.53 -18.80
CA GLU A 414 12.14 -15.90 -19.22
C GLU A 414 11.07 -16.50 -20.14
N MET A 415 9.81 -16.09 -19.99
CA MET A 415 8.67 -16.69 -20.67
C MET A 415 8.82 -16.70 -22.19
N THR A 416 8.35 -17.79 -22.77
CA THR A 416 8.19 -18.03 -24.20
C THR A 416 6.73 -17.82 -24.63
N SER A 417 6.47 -17.88 -25.94
CA SER A 417 5.11 -17.89 -26.49
C SER A 417 4.32 -19.12 -25.99
N GLU A 418 4.97 -20.29 -25.94
CA GLU A 418 4.34 -21.54 -25.51
C GLU A 418 3.94 -21.49 -24.03
N ASP A 419 4.76 -20.88 -23.16
CA ASP A 419 4.41 -20.72 -21.74
C ASP A 419 3.14 -19.88 -21.56
N LEU A 420 2.99 -18.79 -22.31
CA LEU A 420 1.81 -17.93 -22.26
C LEU A 420 0.57 -18.63 -22.83
N GLU A 421 0.71 -19.34 -23.94
CA GLU A 421 -0.36 -20.15 -24.52
C GLU A 421 -0.86 -21.22 -23.53
N ASN A 422 0.06 -21.96 -22.92
CA ASN A 422 -0.25 -23.01 -21.96
C ASN A 422 -0.90 -22.45 -20.69
N ALA A 423 -0.41 -21.32 -20.17
CA ALA A 423 -1.01 -20.64 -19.03
C ALA A 423 -2.46 -20.20 -19.33
N LEU A 424 -2.70 -19.64 -20.53
CA LEU A 424 -4.04 -19.25 -20.97
C LEU A 424 -4.97 -20.45 -21.11
N LYS A 425 -4.51 -21.53 -21.75
CA LYS A 425 -5.27 -22.78 -21.86
C LYS A 425 -5.59 -23.35 -20.48
N ALA A 426 -4.67 -23.29 -19.53
CA ALA A 426 -4.90 -23.75 -18.17
C ALA A 426 -5.99 -22.94 -17.47
N VAL A 427 -5.84 -21.61 -17.37
CA VAL A 427 -6.80 -20.78 -16.61
C VAL A 427 -8.20 -20.70 -17.24
N ILE A 428 -8.31 -20.94 -18.55
CA ILE A 428 -9.59 -20.95 -19.27
C ILE A 428 -10.32 -22.30 -19.11
N ASN A 429 -9.59 -23.42 -19.17
CA ASN A 429 -10.21 -24.75 -19.28
C ASN A 429 -10.21 -25.55 -17.97
N ASP A 430 -9.23 -25.34 -17.09
CA ASP A 430 -9.21 -25.97 -15.77
C ASP A 430 -10.14 -25.20 -14.83
N LYS A 431 -11.21 -25.87 -14.42
CA LYS A 431 -12.27 -25.30 -13.58
C LYS A 431 -11.78 -24.84 -12.22
N SER A 432 -10.69 -25.41 -11.70
CA SER A 432 -10.17 -25.07 -10.38
C SER A 432 -9.81 -23.58 -10.26
N TYR A 433 -9.26 -22.97 -11.32
CA TYR A 433 -8.96 -21.53 -11.33
C TYR A 433 -10.21 -20.68 -11.21
N LYS A 434 -11.27 -21.03 -11.96
CA LYS A 434 -12.56 -20.34 -11.91
C LYS A 434 -13.25 -20.56 -10.56
N GLU A 435 -13.22 -21.77 -10.02
CA GLU A 435 -13.79 -22.08 -8.71
C GLU A 435 -13.09 -21.30 -7.58
N ASN A 436 -11.76 -21.25 -7.60
CA ASN A 436 -10.97 -20.52 -6.61
C ASN A 436 -11.22 -19.01 -6.68
N ILE A 437 -11.20 -18.38 -7.86
CA ILE A 437 -11.47 -16.94 -7.97
C ILE A 437 -12.92 -16.61 -7.60
N MET A 438 -13.89 -17.48 -7.89
CA MET A 438 -15.28 -17.29 -7.46
C MET A 438 -15.44 -17.38 -5.94
N ARG A 439 -14.72 -18.30 -5.29
CA ARG A 439 -14.63 -18.37 -3.82
C ARG A 439 -14.00 -17.10 -3.23
N LEU A 440 -12.94 -16.56 -3.84
CA LEU A 440 -12.36 -15.29 -3.40
C LEU A 440 -13.35 -14.13 -3.60
N SER A 441 -14.09 -14.12 -4.72
CA SER A 441 -15.13 -13.14 -5.00
C SER A 441 -16.21 -13.12 -3.92
N SER A 442 -16.72 -14.30 -3.53
CA SER A 442 -17.75 -14.40 -2.50
C SER A 442 -17.24 -13.91 -1.15
N LEU A 443 -16.03 -14.31 -0.74
CA LEU A 443 -15.41 -13.84 0.49
C LEU A 443 -15.17 -12.33 0.51
N HIS A 444 -14.76 -11.74 -0.61
CA HIS A 444 -14.46 -10.32 -0.71
C HIS A 444 -15.72 -9.44 -0.67
N LYS A 445 -16.81 -9.92 -1.27
CA LYS A 445 -18.09 -9.21 -1.34
C LYS A 445 -18.96 -9.41 -0.10
N ASP A 446 -18.75 -10.47 0.67
CA ASP A 446 -19.47 -10.71 1.92
C ASP A 446 -18.91 -9.83 3.05
N ARG A 447 -19.25 -8.55 3.02
CA ARG A 447 -18.78 -7.50 3.93
C ARG A 447 -19.92 -6.57 4.35
N PRO A 448 -19.86 -5.99 5.55
CA PRO A 448 -20.93 -5.13 6.07
C PRO A 448 -20.95 -3.72 5.47
N VAL A 449 -19.80 -3.22 5.00
CA VAL A 449 -19.65 -1.85 4.47
C VAL A 449 -18.77 -1.89 3.22
N GLU A 450 -19.18 -1.18 2.17
CA GLU A 450 -18.40 -1.08 0.94
C GLU A 450 -17.11 -0.25 1.15
N PRO A 451 -15.98 -0.58 0.49
CA PRO A 451 -14.68 0.04 0.77
C PRO A 451 -14.66 1.54 0.56
N LEU A 452 -15.39 2.05 -0.44
CA LEU A 452 -15.50 3.48 -0.69
C LEU A 452 -16.22 4.20 0.45
N ASP A 453 -17.34 3.66 0.92
CA ASP A 453 -18.10 4.25 2.03
C ASP A 453 -17.33 4.12 3.35
N LEU A 454 -16.58 3.03 3.55
CA LEU A 454 -15.69 2.84 4.70
C LEU A 454 -14.54 3.85 4.70
N ALA A 455 -13.90 4.08 3.55
CA ALA A 455 -12.85 5.10 3.39
C ALA A 455 -13.37 6.49 3.75
N VAL A 456 -14.53 6.86 3.20
CA VAL A 456 -15.18 8.15 3.46
C VAL A 456 -15.54 8.30 4.93
N PHE A 457 -16.11 7.26 5.55
CA PHE A 457 -16.44 7.28 6.99
C PHE A 457 -15.23 7.61 7.86
N TRP A 458 -14.07 7.01 7.59
CA TRP A 458 -12.87 7.25 8.39
C TRP A 458 -12.22 8.61 8.12
N VAL A 459 -12.32 9.14 6.90
CA VAL A 459 -11.92 10.53 6.63
C VAL A 459 -12.82 11.51 7.39
N GLU A 460 -14.14 11.31 7.35
CA GLU A 460 -15.11 12.08 8.14
C GLU A 460 -14.84 11.94 9.65
N PHE A 461 -14.53 10.73 10.12
CA PHE A 461 -14.22 10.47 11.52
C PHE A 461 -13.04 11.30 12.00
N VAL A 462 -11.95 11.32 11.23
CA VAL A 462 -10.75 12.07 11.60
C VAL A 462 -11.00 13.58 11.59
N MET A 463 -11.78 14.10 10.64
CA MET A 463 -12.19 15.51 10.66
C MET A 463 -13.05 15.83 11.89
N ARG A 464 -14.10 15.04 12.16
CA ARG A 464 -15.02 15.27 13.30
C ARG A 464 -14.34 15.19 14.65
N HIS A 465 -13.38 14.27 14.83
CA HIS A 465 -12.74 13.99 16.12
C HIS A 465 -11.33 14.55 16.24
N LYS A 466 -10.88 15.35 15.25
CA LYS A 466 -9.54 15.96 15.21
C LYS A 466 -8.42 14.93 15.40
N GLY A 467 -8.52 13.81 14.68
CA GLY A 467 -7.62 12.66 14.79
C GLY A 467 -8.27 11.42 15.40
N ALA A 468 -7.44 10.44 15.75
CA ALA A 468 -7.88 9.17 16.35
C ALA A 468 -6.93 8.65 17.46
N PRO A 469 -6.60 9.45 18.49
CA PRO A 469 -5.60 9.07 19.50
C PRO A 469 -5.97 7.82 20.32
N HIS A 470 -7.26 7.52 20.49
CA HIS A 470 -7.74 6.31 21.17
C HIS A 470 -7.48 5.01 20.38
N LEU A 471 -7.15 5.11 19.08
CA LEU A 471 -6.73 3.96 18.25
C LEU A 471 -5.21 3.84 18.14
N ARG A 472 -4.46 4.83 18.67
CA ARG A 472 -3.00 4.85 18.68
C ARG A 472 -2.49 3.93 19.78
N PRO A 473 -1.59 2.98 19.49
CA PRO A 473 -1.01 2.14 20.53
C PRO A 473 -0.04 2.92 21.41
N ALA A 474 0.02 2.53 22.69
CA ALA A 474 0.98 3.06 23.65
C ALA A 474 2.46 2.78 23.27
N ALA A 475 2.69 1.84 22.34
CA ALA A 475 4.02 1.54 21.82
C ALA A 475 4.77 2.78 21.28
N HIS A 476 4.05 3.78 20.77
CA HIS A 476 4.65 5.05 20.35
C HIS A 476 5.29 5.86 21.48
N ASP A 477 4.86 5.62 22.73
CA ASP A 477 5.27 6.37 23.92
C ASP A 477 6.24 5.56 24.81
N LEU A 478 6.62 4.35 24.38
CA LEU A 478 7.57 3.49 25.08
C LEU A 478 8.96 3.62 24.48
N THR A 479 9.98 3.53 25.33
CA THR A 479 11.33 3.28 24.83
C THR A 479 11.44 1.86 24.28
N TRP A 480 12.37 1.62 23.35
CA TRP A 480 12.54 0.30 22.73
C TRP A 480 12.78 -0.83 23.74
N TYR A 481 13.46 -0.55 24.86
CA TYR A 481 13.71 -1.55 25.90
C TYR A 481 12.48 -1.79 26.81
N GLN A 482 11.61 -0.80 26.99
CA GLN A 482 10.31 -0.98 27.64
C GLN A 482 9.35 -1.79 26.75
N TYR A 483 9.32 -1.49 25.45
CA TYR A 483 8.50 -2.22 24.48
C TYR A 483 8.85 -3.72 24.47
N HIS A 484 10.14 -4.06 24.54
CA HIS A 484 10.61 -5.45 24.64
C HIS A 484 10.70 -5.99 26.07
N SER A 485 10.22 -5.25 27.08
CA SER A 485 10.25 -5.63 28.51
C SER A 485 11.65 -6.00 29.03
N LEU A 486 12.71 -5.45 28.43
CA LEU A 486 14.10 -5.74 28.79
C LEU A 486 14.46 -5.16 30.16
N ASP A 487 13.81 -4.06 30.55
CA ASP A 487 13.87 -3.50 31.90
C ASP A 487 13.29 -4.48 32.94
N VAL A 488 12.13 -5.07 32.66
CA VAL A 488 11.50 -6.08 33.53
C VAL A 488 12.33 -7.37 33.57
N ILE A 489 12.79 -7.86 32.42
CA ILE A 489 13.66 -9.05 32.35
C ILE A 489 14.97 -8.81 33.12
N GLY A 490 15.57 -7.63 32.93
CA GLY A 490 16.77 -7.22 33.66
C GLY A 490 16.56 -7.19 35.18
N PHE A 491 15.43 -6.64 35.64
CA PHE A 491 15.05 -6.63 37.06
C PHE A 491 14.87 -8.05 37.62
N LEU A 492 14.11 -8.90 36.94
CA LEU A 492 13.88 -10.28 37.38
C LEU A 492 15.18 -11.10 37.43
N LEU A 493 16.07 -10.92 36.44
CA LEU A 493 17.38 -11.56 36.42
C LEU A 493 18.23 -11.10 37.62
N ALA A 494 18.21 -9.81 37.96
CA ALA A 494 18.93 -9.29 39.13
C ALA A 494 18.41 -9.91 40.45
N VAL A 495 17.09 -10.13 40.58
CA VAL A 495 16.49 -10.82 41.74
C VAL A 495 17.00 -12.26 41.83
N VAL A 496 16.95 -13.03 40.74
CA VAL A 496 17.43 -14.42 40.71
C VAL A 496 18.91 -14.51 41.04
N LEU A 497 19.74 -13.66 40.45
CA LEU A 497 21.19 -13.61 40.71
C LEU A 497 21.48 -13.24 42.17
N THR A 498 20.71 -12.33 42.76
CA THR A 498 20.84 -11.96 44.17
C THR A 498 20.51 -13.13 45.09
N VAL A 499 19.40 -13.83 44.84
CA VAL A 499 19.01 -15.03 45.63
C VAL A 499 20.04 -16.15 45.49
N ALA A 500 20.52 -16.42 44.27
CA ALA A 500 21.55 -17.41 44.02
C ALA A 500 22.88 -17.05 44.71
N PHE A 501 23.27 -15.77 44.68
CA PHE A 501 24.46 -15.27 45.37
C PHE A 501 24.34 -15.40 46.89
N ILE A 502 23.20 -15.03 47.47
CA ILE A 502 22.93 -15.19 48.91
C ILE A 502 23.00 -16.67 49.28
N THR A 503 22.33 -17.54 48.51
CA THR A 503 22.33 -18.99 48.74
C THR A 503 23.74 -19.57 48.65
N PHE A 504 24.51 -19.19 47.63
CA PHE A 504 25.91 -19.58 47.48
C PHE A 504 26.75 -19.11 48.67
N LYS A 505 26.61 -17.87 49.12
CA LYS A 505 27.31 -17.35 50.30
C LYS A 505 26.93 -18.10 51.57
N CYS A 506 25.66 -18.43 51.77
CA CYS A 506 25.17 -19.25 52.88
C CYS A 506 25.77 -20.67 52.83
N CYS A 507 25.77 -21.33 51.67
CA CYS A 507 26.35 -22.65 51.46
C CYS A 507 27.88 -22.66 51.63
N ALA A 508 28.60 -21.68 51.07
CA ALA A 508 30.04 -21.56 51.20
C ALA A 508 30.46 -21.25 52.64
N TYR A 509 29.67 -20.44 53.35
CA TYR A 509 29.84 -20.20 54.79
C TYR A 509 29.62 -21.49 55.59
N GLY A 510 28.54 -22.24 55.30
CA GLY A 510 28.26 -23.54 55.90
C GLY A 510 29.38 -24.55 55.67
N TYR A 511 29.87 -24.68 54.44
CA TYR A 511 30.98 -25.55 54.07
C TYR A 511 32.28 -25.19 54.80
N ARG A 512 32.64 -23.89 54.84
CA ARG A 512 33.81 -23.43 55.61
C ARG A 512 33.69 -23.76 57.10
N LYS A 513 32.50 -23.68 57.67
CA LYS A 513 32.26 -23.99 59.09
C LYS A 513 32.29 -25.50 59.37
N CYS A 514 31.73 -26.33 58.49
CA CYS A 514 31.60 -27.77 58.68
C CYS A 514 32.84 -28.58 58.24
N LEU A 515 33.56 -28.15 57.21
CA LEU A 515 34.67 -28.91 56.59
C LEU A 515 36.01 -28.16 56.62
N GLY A 516 36.02 -26.83 56.83
CA GLY A 516 37.22 -25.98 56.72
C GLY A 516 38.21 -26.04 57.89
N LYS A 517 37.98 -26.82 58.96
CA LYS A 517 38.92 -26.96 60.09
C LYS A 517 39.25 -28.42 60.41
N LYS A 518 39.88 -29.13 59.47
CA LYS A 518 40.84 -30.20 59.81
C LYS A 518 42.27 -29.72 59.58
N GLY A 519 42.59 -28.55 60.12
CA GLY A 519 43.93 -27.94 60.04
C GLY A 519 44.71 -28.15 61.33
N ARG A 520 45.43 -29.27 61.40
CA ARG A 520 46.57 -29.58 62.29
C ARG A 520 46.38 -29.34 63.79
N VAL A 521 46.07 -30.43 64.49
CA VAL A 521 46.37 -30.61 65.92
C VAL A 521 47.81 -30.16 66.17
N LYS A 522 47.99 -28.99 66.81
CA LYS A 522 49.28 -28.57 67.35
C LYS A 522 49.69 -29.64 68.36
N LYS A 523 50.75 -30.41 68.05
CA LYS A 523 51.41 -31.31 69.00
C LYS A 523 51.69 -30.52 70.28
N ALA A 524 51.07 -30.93 71.38
CA ALA A 524 51.33 -30.39 72.70
C ALA A 524 52.81 -30.57 73.01
N HIS A 525 53.48 -29.45 73.28
CA HIS A 525 54.84 -29.43 73.79
C HIS A 525 54.83 -30.12 75.15
N LYS A 526 55.38 -31.34 75.25
CA LYS A 526 55.66 -31.95 76.54
C LYS A 526 56.70 -31.09 77.24
N SER A 527 56.25 -30.38 78.28
CA SER A 527 57.11 -29.80 79.30
C SER A 527 57.97 -30.92 79.89
N LYS A 528 59.29 -30.81 79.75
CA LYS A 528 60.24 -31.59 80.53
C LYS A 528 60.34 -30.91 81.89
N THR A 529 59.68 -31.49 82.89
CA THR A 529 60.01 -31.26 84.29
C THR A 529 61.44 -31.75 84.56
N HIS A 530 62.15 -30.93 85.34
CA HIS A 530 63.57 -31.00 85.72
C HIS A 530 64.05 -32.34 86.24
#